data_AF-A0A7X7ATR3-F1
#
_entry.id   AF-A0A7X7ATR3-F1
#
_cell.length_a   1.000
_cell.length_b   1.000
_cell.length_c   1.000
_cell.angle_alpha   90.00
_cell.angle_beta   90.00
_cell.angle_gamma   90.00
#
_symmetry.space_group_name_H-M   'P 1'
#
loop_
_entity.id
_entity.type
_entity.pdbx_description
1 polymer ?
#
loop_
_entity_poly.entity_id
_entity_poly.type
_entity_poly.pdbx_seq_one_letter_code
_entity_poly.pdbx_strand_id
1 'polypeptide(L)'
;MNKIKLIVFVCFSLIVISFSCGNNDNSSNLDETLSTDAKARKAKFSGNYNREFNDLNDLHIIAAIKNGITPLETRADTVHQMDMLIRLPDELDLYRSYQITHSIPYLVPSAAKLFMDVAQNFRDSLYSKEIPLHKLYLTSVTRTDDDIKRLTKRNINASNNSAHRYGTTFDISWKRFD
;
A
#
# COMPACT_ATOMS: atom_id res chain seq x y z
N MET A 1 -48.60 28.17 34.77
CA MET A 1 -47.57 29.03 34.15
C MET A 1 -46.37 28.19 33.77
N ASN A 2 -46.31 27.75 32.51
CA ASN A 2 -45.11 27.44 31.72
C ASN A 2 -45.58 26.93 30.36
N LYS A 3 -44.87 27.39 29.31
CA LYS A 3 -45.36 27.60 27.95
C LYS A 3 -45.29 26.33 27.09
N ILE A 4 -46.32 26.09 26.29
CA ILE A 4 -46.30 25.22 25.10
C ILE A 4 -46.79 26.08 23.94
N LYS A 5 -45.98 26.25 22.88
CA LYS A 5 -46.46 26.76 21.59
C LYS A 5 -46.24 25.67 20.53
N LEU A 6 -47.36 25.32 19.92
CA LEU A 6 -47.59 24.29 18.92
C LEU A 6 -47.36 24.84 17.51
N ILE A 7 -46.77 24.02 16.66
CA ILE A 7 -46.46 24.20 15.23
C ILE A 7 -47.75 24.15 14.39
N VAL A 8 -47.88 25.00 13.37
CA VAL A 8 -48.75 24.74 12.20
C VAL A 8 -48.05 25.18 10.91
N PHE A 9 -48.14 24.29 9.92
CA PHE A 9 -47.52 24.23 8.59
C PHE A 9 -48.55 24.69 7.56
N VAL A 10 -48.17 25.45 6.52
CA VAL A 10 -48.99 25.60 5.30
C VAL A 10 -48.08 25.64 4.07
N CYS A 11 -48.18 24.58 3.26
CA CYS A 11 -47.77 24.53 1.86
C CYS A 11 -48.99 24.84 0.97
N PHE A 12 -48.80 25.52 -0.17
CA PHE A 12 -49.37 25.07 -1.44
C PHE A 12 -48.72 25.76 -2.65
N SER A 13 -48.30 24.94 -3.61
CA SER A 13 -47.74 25.21 -4.93
C SER A 13 -48.81 25.42 -6.02
N LEU A 14 -48.47 26.02 -7.17
CA LEU A 14 -48.79 25.60 -8.57
C LEU A 14 -48.37 26.75 -9.54
N ILE A 15 -47.34 26.59 -10.42
CA ILE A 15 -47.37 26.15 -11.86
C ILE A 15 -47.86 27.28 -12.82
N VAL A 16 -47.32 27.63 -14.01
CA VAL A 16 -46.25 27.17 -14.94
C VAL A 16 -46.10 28.18 -16.11
N ILE A 17 -44.85 28.43 -16.56
CA ILE A 17 -44.28 28.64 -17.93
C ILE A 17 -44.94 29.60 -18.95
N SER A 18 -44.15 30.51 -19.56
CA SER A 18 -43.85 30.54 -21.03
C SER A 18 -42.84 31.61 -21.52
N PHE A 19 -41.75 31.10 -22.11
CA PHE A 19 -40.99 31.50 -23.31
C PHE A 19 -40.54 32.95 -23.59
N SER A 20 -39.21 33.15 -23.75
CA SER A 20 -38.62 33.71 -24.97
C SER A 20 -37.14 33.30 -25.14
N CYS A 21 -36.74 33.07 -26.39
CA CYS A 21 -35.42 32.64 -26.84
C CYS A 21 -34.44 33.80 -27.05
N GLY A 22 -33.14 33.50 -26.89
CA GLY A 22 -32.06 34.07 -27.69
C GLY A 22 -31.13 35.06 -26.97
N ASN A 23 -29.93 34.59 -26.62
CA ASN A 23 -28.67 35.16 -27.13
C ASN A 23 -27.47 34.26 -26.75
N ASN A 24 -26.58 34.07 -27.74
CA ASN A 24 -25.29 33.41 -27.60
C ASN A 24 -24.35 34.30 -26.82
N ASP A 25 -23.89 33.86 -25.65
CA ASP A 25 -22.68 34.38 -25.02
C ASP A 25 -21.81 33.20 -24.55
N ASN A 26 -20.70 33.00 -25.26
CA ASN A 26 -19.59 32.18 -24.81
C ASN A 26 -18.97 32.82 -23.55
N SER A 27 -19.19 32.22 -22.39
CA SER A 27 -18.50 32.53 -21.14
C SER A 27 -18.11 31.20 -20.49
N SER A 28 -16.88 30.74 -20.74
CA SER A 28 -15.69 30.98 -19.92
C SER A 28 -15.55 29.99 -18.75
N ASN A 29 -14.57 29.09 -18.93
CA ASN A 29 -13.73 28.36 -17.97
C ASN A 29 -14.09 28.40 -16.48
N LEU A 30 -14.35 27.21 -15.92
CA LEU A 30 -14.05 26.85 -14.52
C LEU A 30 -13.66 25.35 -14.47
N ASP A 31 -12.77 24.96 -15.38
CA ASP A 31 -11.74 23.96 -15.09
C ASP A 31 -10.42 24.75 -14.96
N GLU A 32 -9.52 24.26 -14.12
CA GLU A 32 -8.22 24.86 -13.79
C GLU A 32 -8.22 25.99 -12.74
N THR A 33 -8.04 25.60 -11.48
CA THR A 33 -7.07 26.23 -10.54
C THR A 33 -6.85 25.35 -9.31
N LEU A 34 -6.60 24.04 -9.52
CA LEU A 34 -5.82 23.29 -8.53
C LEU A 34 -4.35 23.60 -8.81
N SER A 35 -3.93 24.74 -8.27
CA SER A 35 -2.57 25.28 -8.17
C SER A 35 -1.47 24.35 -8.70
N THR A 36 -1.00 24.67 -9.90
CA THR A 36 0.24 24.24 -10.54
C THR A 36 1.49 24.79 -9.82
N ASP A 37 1.48 24.84 -8.49
CA ASP A 37 2.72 24.88 -7.72
C ASP A 37 3.15 23.44 -7.49
N ALA A 38 3.74 22.89 -8.56
CA ALA A 38 4.59 21.71 -8.47
C ALA A 38 5.76 22.06 -7.54
N LYS A 39 5.53 21.96 -6.22
CA LYS A 39 6.54 21.95 -5.16
C LYS A 39 7.75 21.22 -5.74
N ALA A 40 8.82 21.98 -6.00
CA ALA A 40 10.01 21.50 -6.67
C ALA A 40 10.35 20.13 -6.11
N ARG A 41 10.22 19.07 -6.92
CA ARG A 41 10.25 17.68 -6.46
C ARG A 41 11.54 17.49 -5.66
N LYS A 42 11.44 17.52 -4.32
CA LYS A 42 12.60 17.49 -3.42
C LYS A 42 13.32 16.16 -3.65
N ALA A 43 14.44 16.26 -4.38
CA ALA A 43 15.40 15.21 -4.74
C ALA A 43 14.80 13.97 -5.46
N LYS A 44 14.92 13.94 -6.79
CA LYS A 44 14.84 12.68 -7.57
C LYS A 44 16.21 12.01 -7.53
N PHE A 45 16.26 10.69 -7.33
CA PHE A 45 17.50 9.92 -7.49
C PHE A 45 18.09 10.15 -8.88
N SER A 46 19.37 10.58 -8.93
CA SER A 46 20.09 10.94 -10.16
C SER A 46 21.04 9.85 -10.66
N GLY A 47 21.18 8.74 -9.92
CA GLY A 47 22.02 7.61 -10.30
C GLY A 47 21.37 6.69 -11.34
N ASN A 48 22.12 5.65 -11.73
CA ASN A 48 21.61 4.60 -12.60
C ASN A 48 20.97 3.49 -11.77
N TYR A 49 19.67 3.27 -11.91
CA TYR A 49 18.94 2.28 -11.11
C TYR A 49 19.49 0.86 -11.27
N ASN A 50 19.84 0.43 -12.48
CA ASN A 50 20.34 -0.93 -12.72
C ASN A 50 21.73 -1.15 -12.10
N ARG A 51 22.56 -0.11 -12.02
CA ARG A 51 23.89 -0.21 -11.42
C ARG A 51 23.83 -0.14 -9.89
N GLU A 52 23.07 0.82 -9.36
CA GLU A 52 23.06 1.13 -7.93
C GLU A 52 22.06 0.26 -7.14
N PHE A 53 21.05 -0.30 -7.82
CA PHE A 53 20.05 -1.22 -7.28
C PHE A 53 19.96 -2.49 -8.12
N ASN A 54 21.11 -3.03 -8.51
CA ASN A 54 21.18 -4.30 -9.23
C ASN A 54 20.53 -5.43 -8.40
N ASP A 55 19.89 -6.40 -9.06
CA ASP A 55 19.34 -7.56 -8.36
C ASP A 55 20.47 -8.52 -7.98
N LEU A 56 20.74 -8.61 -6.68
CA LEU A 56 21.78 -9.45 -6.09
C LEU A 56 21.16 -10.65 -5.39
N ASN A 57 20.34 -11.41 -6.12
CA ASN A 57 19.55 -12.52 -5.59
C ASN A 57 20.36 -13.52 -4.77
N ASP A 58 21.55 -13.90 -5.22
CA ASP A 58 22.44 -14.83 -4.51
C ASP A 58 22.84 -14.30 -3.12
N LEU A 59 23.18 -13.01 -3.02
CA LEU A 59 23.51 -12.38 -1.74
C LEU A 59 22.29 -12.29 -0.83
N HIS A 60 21.12 -11.99 -1.40
CA HIS A 60 19.86 -11.95 -0.67
C HIS A 60 19.53 -13.33 -0.07
N ILE A 61 19.73 -14.41 -0.82
CA ILE A 61 19.51 -15.79 -0.33
C ILE A 61 20.49 -16.15 0.78
N ILE A 62 21.79 -15.83 0.62
CA ILE A 62 22.81 -16.09 1.65
C ILE A 62 22.43 -15.38 2.96
N ALA A 63 22.03 -14.10 2.88
CA ALA A 63 21.58 -13.34 4.03
C ALA A 63 20.29 -13.91 4.64
N ALA A 64 19.34 -14.33 3.80
CA ALA A 64 18.06 -14.88 4.23
C ALA A 64 18.24 -16.21 4.99
N ILE A 65 19.06 -17.13 4.45
CA ILE A 65 19.39 -18.41 5.11
C ILE A 65 20.05 -18.16 6.48
N LYS A 66 20.97 -17.20 6.55
CA LYS A 66 21.72 -16.92 7.77
C LYS A 66 20.86 -16.34 8.90
N ASN A 67 19.88 -15.50 8.57
CA ASN A 67 19.11 -14.72 9.55
C ASN A 67 17.67 -15.20 9.72
N GLY A 68 17.28 -16.22 8.96
CA GLY A 68 15.91 -16.65 8.81
C GLY A 68 15.61 -18.02 9.39
N ILE A 69 14.39 -18.45 9.13
CA ILE A 69 13.89 -19.77 9.48
C ILE A 69 14.24 -20.83 8.44
N THR A 70 14.11 -22.11 8.79
CA THR A 70 14.07 -23.18 7.79
C THR A 70 12.82 -23.04 6.91
N PRO A 71 12.92 -23.19 5.57
CA PRO A 71 11.77 -23.10 4.67
C PRO A 71 10.60 -23.99 5.08
N LEU A 72 9.40 -23.44 4.93
CA LEU A 72 8.14 -24.13 5.19
C LEU A 72 7.64 -24.81 3.91
N GLU A 73 7.21 -26.06 3.98
CA GLU A 73 6.64 -26.74 2.82
C GLU A 73 5.21 -26.24 2.56
N THR A 74 4.41 -26.21 3.62
CA THR A 74 3.01 -25.78 3.60
C THR A 74 2.74 -24.64 4.56
N ARG A 75 1.58 -23.99 4.44
CA ARG A 75 1.18 -22.91 5.36
C ARG A 75 0.89 -23.44 6.77
N ALA A 76 0.51 -24.72 6.90
CA ALA A 76 0.24 -25.33 8.19
C ALA A 76 1.52 -25.45 9.03
N ASP A 77 2.68 -25.60 8.38
CA ASP A 77 3.98 -25.79 9.04
C ASP A 77 4.41 -24.58 9.88
N THR A 78 3.77 -23.42 9.69
CA THR A 78 4.00 -22.22 10.52
C THR A 78 3.88 -22.49 12.02
N VAL A 79 3.02 -23.44 12.43
CA VAL A 79 2.85 -23.82 13.83
C VAL A 79 4.14 -24.33 14.48
N HIS A 80 5.06 -24.89 13.69
CA HIS A 80 6.32 -25.43 14.17
C HIS A 80 7.42 -24.38 14.37
N GLN A 81 7.16 -23.13 13.97
CA GLN A 81 8.14 -22.04 14.01
C GLN A 81 7.54 -20.73 14.55
N MET A 82 6.42 -20.81 15.26
CA MET A 82 5.72 -19.65 15.84
C MET A 82 6.57 -18.88 16.86
N ASP A 83 7.55 -19.52 17.49
CA ASP A 83 8.50 -18.91 18.42
C ASP A 83 9.53 -18.01 17.71
N MET A 84 9.79 -18.27 16.43
CA MET A 84 10.73 -17.51 15.60
C MET A 84 10.04 -16.49 14.69
N LEU A 85 8.70 -16.48 14.64
CA LEU A 85 7.92 -15.69 13.70
C LEU A 85 6.94 -14.74 14.40
N ILE A 86 6.80 -13.54 13.85
CA ILE A 86 5.80 -12.55 14.24
C ILE A 86 4.78 -12.44 13.12
N ARG A 87 3.50 -12.54 13.48
CA ARG A 87 2.40 -12.24 12.55
C ARG A 87 2.24 -10.74 12.40
N LEU A 88 2.34 -10.25 11.17
CA LEU A 88 2.03 -8.86 10.84
C LEU A 88 0.50 -8.65 10.81
N PRO A 89 -0.03 -7.60 11.44
CA PRO A 89 -1.42 -7.18 11.25
C PRO A 89 -1.73 -6.86 9.78
N ASP A 90 -2.99 -7.01 9.38
CA ASP A 90 -3.40 -6.73 8.00
C ASP A 90 -3.43 -5.23 7.70
N GLU A 91 -3.60 -4.40 8.72
CA GLU A 91 -3.54 -2.94 8.59
C GLU A 91 -3.11 -2.28 9.91
N LEU A 92 -2.28 -1.25 9.78
CA LEU A 92 -1.94 -0.29 10.81
C LEU A 92 -2.00 1.12 10.21
N ASP A 93 -1.69 2.15 11.00
CA ASP A 93 -1.63 3.53 10.50
C ASP A 93 -0.51 3.74 9.48
N LEU A 94 0.57 2.97 9.57
CA LEU A 94 1.76 3.10 8.72
C LEU A 94 1.64 2.31 7.40
N TYR A 95 0.91 1.19 7.40
CA TYR A 95 0.83 0.30 6.24
C TYR A 95 -0.48 -0.48 6.19
N ARG A 96 -0.76 -1.07 5.03
CA ARG A 96 -1.84 -2.05 4.80
C ARG A 96 -1.31 -3.22 3.96
N SER A 97 -1.71 -4.44 4.29
CA SER A 97 -1.49 -5.62 3.46
C SER A 97 -2.36 -5.59 2.21
N TYR A 98 -1.76 -5.75 1.03
CA TYR A 98 -2.46 -5.78 -0.25
C TYR A 98 -2.64 -7.23 -0.71
N GLN A 99 -3.86 -7.76 -0.58
CA GLN A 99 -4.32 -9.07 -1.06
C GLN A 99 -3.20 -10.10 -1.29
N ILE A 100 -2.56 -10.50 -0.20
CA ILE A 100 -1.38 -11.35 -0.22
C ILE A 100 -1.81 -12.80 -0.50
N THR A 101 -1.93 -13.18 -1.77
CA THR A 101 -2.42 -14.52 -2.18
C THR A 101 -1.34 -15.59 -2.19
N HIS A 102 -0.08 -15.20 -2.39
CA HIS A 102 1.08 -16.08 -2.57
C HIS A 102 2.12 -15.94 -1.47
N SER A 103 1.73 -15.49 -0.28
CA SER A 103 2.56 -15.51 0.93
C SER A 103 1.69 -15.52 2.18
N ILE A 104 2.32 -15.72 3.33
CA ILE A 104 1.73 -15.66 4.67
C ILE A 104 2.29 -14.46 5.44
N PRO A 105 1.51 -13.80 6.31
CA PRO A 105 1.86 -12.52 6.92
C PRO A 105 2.79 -12.70 8.14
N TYR A 106 3.89 -13.44 7.97
CA TYR A 106 4.86 -13.69 9.03
C TYR A 106 6.23 -13.20 8.62
N LEU A 107 7.00 -12.68 9.59
CA LEU A 107 8.42 -12.35 9.45
C LEU A 107 9.15 -12.78 10.72
N VAL A 108 10.46 -12.97 10.62
CA VAL A 108 11.31 -13.02 11.82
C VAL A 108 11.31 -11.65 12.51
N PRO A 109 11.51 -11.56 13.84
CA PRO A 109 11.41 -10.31 14.58
C PRO A 109 12.26 -9.15 14.04
N SER A 110 13.48 -9.43 13.60
CA SER A 110 14.39 -8.42 13.03
C SER A 110 13.86 -7.82 11.73
N ALA A 111 13.30 -8.66 10.85
CA ALA A 111 12.70 -8.23 9.59
C ALA A 111 11.38 -7.49 9.82
N ALA A 112 10.55 -7.92 10.78
CA ALA A 112 9.34 -7.20 11.17
C ALA A 112 9.66 -5.79 11.71
N LYS A 113 10.69 -5.68 12.56
CA LYS A 113 11.18 -4.38 13.03
C LYS A 113 11.66 -3.50 11.87
N LEU A 114 12.49 -4.04 10.98
CA LEU A 114 12.98 -3.32 9.81
C LEU A 114 11.83 -2.81 8.93
N PHE A 115 10.80 -3.63 8.70
CA PHE A 115 9.63 -3.23 7.94
C PHE A 115 8.90 -2.04 8.59
N MET A 116 8.71 -2.07 9.92
CA MET A 116 8.08 -0.97 10.65
C MET A 116 8.94 0.30 10.62
N ASP A 117 10.26 0.17 10.77
CA ASP A 117 11.20 1.28 10.66
C ASP A 117 11.12 1.93 9.26
N VAL A 118 11.06 1.13 8.20
CA VAL A 118 10.85 1.61 6.81
C VAL A 118 9.50 2.31 6.65
N ALA A 119 8.42 1.75 7.20
CA ALA A 119 7.09 2.34 7.09
C ALA A 119 6.97 3.67 7.84
N GLN A 120 7.59 3.78 9.02
CA GLN A 120 7.68 5.02 9.78
C GLN A 120 8.49 6.08 9.02
N ASN A 121 9.68 5.72 8.56
CA ASN A 121 10.55 6.62 7.79
C ASN A 121 9.87 7.14 6.51
N PHE A 122 9.09 6.30 5.84
CA PHE A 122 8.28 6.70 4.69
C PHE A 122 7.27 7.78 5.08
N ARG A 123 6.49 7.57 6.14
CA ARG A 123 5.50 8.53 6.63
C ARG A 123 6.14 9.85 7.06
N ASP A 124 7.27 9.79 7.77
CA ASP A 124 8.01 10.97 8.24
C ASP A 124 8.59 11.76 7.06
N SER A 125 9.06 11.07 6.01
CA SER A 125 9.47 11.71 4.76
C SER A 125 8.31 12.42 4.06
N LEU A 126 7.11 11.85 4.04
CA LEU A 126 5.94 12.53 3.47
C LEU A 126 5.57 13.78 4.26
N TYR A 127 5.53 13.65 5.60
CA TYR A 127 5.21 14.74 6.50
C TYR A 127 6.20 15.92 6.36
N SER A 128 7.51 15.65 6.45
CA SER A 128 8.56 16.68 6.33
C SER A 128 8.64 17.35 4.96
N LYS A 129 8.13 16.67 3.91
CA LYS A 129 8.04 17.23 2.56
C LYS A 129 6.70 17.89 2.28
N GLU A 130 5.80 17.92 3.25
CA GLU A 130 4.43 18.42 3.13
C GLU A 130 3.70 17.80 1.91
N ILE A 131 3.87 16.48 1.76
CA ILE A 131 3.19 15.64 0.78
C ILE A 131 2.03 14.95 1.50
N PRO A 132 0.85 14.75 0.86
CA PRO A 132 -0.24 13.99 1.45
C PRO A 132 0.24 12.66 2.04
N LEU A 133 -0.27 12.33 3.23
CA LEU A 133 0.13 11.11 3.91
C LEU A 133 -0.47 9.89 3.19
N HIS A 134 0.41 8.97 2.80
CA HIS A 134 0.06 7.70 2.19
C HIS A 134 0.54 6.55 3.08
N LYS A 135 -0.19 5.42 3.04
CA LYS A 135 0.24 4.17 3.65
C LYS A 135 1.08 3.37 2.66
N LEU A 136 2.07 2.62 3.16
CA LEU A 136 2.70 1.58 2.35
C LEU A 136 1.74 0.41 2.18
N TYR A 137 1.80 -0.23 1.02
CA TYR A 137 1.18 -1.51 0.73
C TYR A 137 2.22 -2.61 0.90
N LEU A 138 1.98 -3.54 1.82
CA LEU A 138 2.75 -4.78 1.95
C LEU A 138 2.19 -5.77 0.93
N THR A 139 2.98 -6.09 -0.10
CA THR A 139 2.52 -6.85 -1.27
C THR A 139 2.96 -8.30 -1.23
N SER A 140 4.07 -8.62 -0.55
CA SER A 140 4.50 -9.99 -0.35
C SER A 140 5.41 -10.11 0.89
N VAL A 141 5.44 -11.31 1.49
CA VAL A 141 6.16 -11.59 2.75
C VAL A 141 6.70 -13.02 2.69
N THR A 142 6.54 -13.84 3.73
CA THR A 142 7.04 -15.22 3.76
C THR A 142 6.28 -16.12 2.80
N ARG A 143 7.01 -16.90 2.00
CA ARG A 143 6.44 -17.88 1.06
C ARG A 143 6.78 -19.30 1.50
N THR A 144 5.78 -20.17 1.45
CA THR A 144 5.97 -21.62 1.54
C THR A 144 6.40 -22.20 0.19
N ASP A 145 6.90 -23.43 0.16
CA ASP A 145 7.24 -24.10 -1.10
C ASP A 145 5.99 -24.27 -1.98
N ASP A 146 4.83 -24.51 -1.38
CA ASP A 146 3.55 -24.55 -2.08
C ASP A 146 3.12 -23.19 -2.63
N ASP A 147 3.39 -22.08 -1.93
CA ASP A 147 3.18 -20.74 -2.45
C ASP A 147 4.03 -20.48 -3.69
N ILE A 148 5.31 -20.88 -3.65
CA ILE A 148 6.25 -20.73 -4.76
C ILE A 148 5.79 -21.55 -5.96
N LYS A 149 5.47 -22.84 -5.76
CA LYS A 149 4.94 -23.71 -6.84
C LYS A 149 3.70 -23.12 -7.50
N ARG A 150 2.81 -22.47 -6.74
CA ARG A 150 1.64 -21.78 -7.31
C ARG A 150 2.00 -20.51 -8.07
N LEU A 151 2.96 -19.73 -7.55
CA LEU A 151 3.40 -18.48 -8.15
C LEU A 151 4.14 -18.71 -9.48
N THR A 152 5.08 -19.65 -9.52
CA THR A 152 5.92 -19.93 -10.70
C THR A 152 5.13 -20.52 -11.87
N LYS A 153 3.96 -21.12 -11.62
CA LYS A 153 3.03 -21.56 -12.68
C LYS A 153 2.53 -20.44 -13.57
N ARG A 154 2.41 -19.21 -13.05
CA ARG A 154 1.84 -18.07 -13.79
C ARG A 154 2.84 -16.95 -14.03
N ASN A 155 3.92 -16.89 -13.26
CA ASN A 155 4.92 -15.83 -13.34
C ASN A 155 6.26 -16.40 -13.81
N ILE A 156 6.60 -16.15 -15.08
CA ILE A 156 7.86 -16.58 -15.70
C ILE A 156 9.07 -15.95 -15.00
N ASN A 157 8.91 -14.78 -14.39
CA ASN A 157 9.98 -14.08 -13.68
C ASN A 157 10.18 -14.59 -12.24
N ALA A 158 9.32 -15.49 -11.76
CA ALA A 158 9.45 -16.02 -10.41
C ALA A 158 10.55 -17.10 -10.35
N SER A 159 11.52 -16.91 -9.46
CA SER A 159 12.54 -17.91 -9.17
C SER A 159 12.01 -18.99 -8.21
N ASN A 160 12.38 -20.24 -8.46
CA ASN A 160 12.17 -21.34 -7.52
C ASN A 160 12.99 -21.15 -6.22
N ASN A 161 14.15 -20.48 -6.32
CA ASN A 161 15.00 -20.16 -5.19
C ASN A 161 14.72 -18.72 -4.74
N SER A 162 13.76 -18.56 -3.82
CA SER A 162 13.30 -17.25 -3.36
C SER A 162 13.75 -16.98 -1.93
N ALA A 163 14.29 -15.78 -1.68
CA ALA A 163 14.63 -15.31 -0.32
C ALA A 163 13.40 -15.21 0.60
N HIS A 164 12.20 -15.09 0.03
CA HIS A 164 10.95 -15.08 0.80
C HIS A 164 10.67 -16.37 1.57
N ARG A 165 11.38 -17.47 1.30
CA ARG A 165 11.22 -18.74 2.03
C ARG A 165 11.64 -18.67 3.49
N TYR A 166 12.48 -17.70 3.85
CA TYR A 166 13.21 -17.71 5.11
C TYR A 166 12.67 -16.72 6.15
N GLY A 167 11.53 -16.06 5.92
CA GLY A 167 10.96 -15.16 6.92
C GLY A 167 11.63 -13.78 7.03
N THR A 168 12.59 -13.48 6.16
CA THR A 168 13.46 -12.28 6.27
C THR A 168 13.17 -11.22 5.21
N THR A 169 12.27 -11.49 4.27
CA THR A 169 12.08 -10.68 3.06
C THR A 169 10.63 -10.26 2.90
N PHE A 170 10.42 -9.01 2.49
CA PHE A 170 9.11 -8.42 2.25
C PHE A 170 9.18 -7.50 1.03
N ASP A 171 8.08 -7.46 0.28
CA ASP A 171 7.90 -6.55 -0.85
C ASP A 171 6.90 -5.46 -0.45
N ILE A 172 7.18 -4.22 -0.85
CA ILE A 172 6.35 -3.05 -0.57
C ILE A 172 6.07 -2.24 -1.83
N SER A 173 4.95 -1.53 -1.81
CA SER A 173 4.62 -0.51 -2.81
C SER A 173 3.97 0.70 -2.14
N TRP A 174 4.10 1.88 -2.72
CA TRP A 174 3.31 3.06 -2.33
C TRP A 174 2.19 3.37 -3.33
N LYS A 175 2.28 2.80 -4.53
CA LYS A 175 1.27 2.91 -5.59
C LYS A 175 0.48 1.60 -5.64
N ARG A 176 -0.84 1.69 -5.76
CA ARG A 176 -1.65 0.51 -6.04
C ARG A 176 -1.47 0.08 -7.50
N PHE A 177 -1.71 -1.20 -7.78
CA PHE A 177 -1.57 -1.82 -9.10
C PHE A 177 -2.94 -2.07 -9.78
N ASP A 178 -3.99 -1.43 -9.30
CA ASP A 178 -5.36 -1.42 -9.85
C ASP A 178 -5.54 -0.34 -10.93
#